data_AF-A0AA36I448-F1
#
_entry.id   AF-A0AA36I448-F1
#
_cell.length_a   1.000
_cell.length_b   1.000
_cell.length_c   1.000
_cell.angle_alpha   90.00
_cell.angle_beta   90.00
_cell.angle_gamma   90.00
#
_symmetry.space_group_name_H-M   'P 1'
#
loop_
_entity.id
_entity.type
_entity.pdbx_description
1 polymer ?
#
loop_
_entity_poly.entity_id
_entity_poly.type
_entity_poly.pdbx_seq_one_letter_code
_entity_poly.pdbx_strand_id
1 'polypeptide(L)'
;RGFFFSPDKGAGIPPADPAMVKGKAFRKQWKEARKPLRKRASSRVKSAHRASFEDRQKQKRELEQVKAKSKELQQEKKEVKKLKAKKREEKKKRKEENAIKSGQYQVIKKTEKVRKWHKNARKMLRTMGPEQIERLVQKNQY
;
A
#
# COMPACT_ATOMS: atom_id res chain seq x y z
N ARG A 1 -1.94 27.61 -30.32
CA ARG A 1 -2.55 26.35 -30.82
C ARG A 1 -3.67 25.99 -29.87
N GLY A 2 -4.89 25.97 -30.38
CA GLY A 2 -6.12 26.07 -29.59
C GLY A 2 -6.38 24.89 -28.67
N PHE A 3 -6.83 25.21 -27.45
CA PHE A 3 -7.64 24.33 -26.63
C PHE A 3 -9.03 24.30 -27.27
N PHE A 4 -9.40 23.16 -27.85
CA PHE A 4 -10.71 22.94 -28.44
C PHE A 4 -11.72 22.73 -27.31
N PHE A 5 -12.62 23.71 -27.18
CA PHE A 5 -13.80 23.68 -26.33
C PHE A 5 -14.83 22.72 -26.94
N SER A 6 -15.29 21.73 -26.17
CA SER A 6 -16.53 21.00 -26.46
C SER A 6 -17.42 21.10 -25.23
N PRO A 7 -18.58 21.78 -25.32
CA PRO A 7 -19.56 21.85 -24.25
C PRO A 7 -20.56 20.69 -24.34
N ASP A 8 -21.14 20.38 -23.17
CA ASP A 8 -22.34 19.60 -22.90
C ASP A 8 -22.33 18.09 -23.14
N LYS A 9 -22.36 17.35 -22.01
CA LYS A 9 -23.53 16.51 -21.64
C LYS A 9 -23.72 16.45 -20.12
N GLY A 10 -24.57 17.35 -19.61
CA GLY A 10 -25.55 17.10 -18.55
C GLY A 10 -25.05 16.53 -17.22
N ALA A 11 -24.40 17.35 -16.41
CA ALA A 11 -24.43 17.15 -14.96
C ALA A 11 -25.86 17.47 -14.48
N GLY A 12 -26.66 16.43 -14.29
CA GLY A 12 -28.00 16.55 -13.71
C GLY A 12 -27.90 17.21 -12.33
N ILE A 13 -28.54 18.37 -12.20
CA ILE A 13 -28.86 18.99 -10.92
C ILE A 13 -29.56 17.92 -10.06
N PRO A 14 -29.12 17.66 -8.82
CA PRO A 14 -29.92 16.82 -7.93
C PRO A 14 -31.29 17.48 -7.78
N PRO A 15 -32.41 16.74 -7.92
CA PRO A 15 -33.72 17.35 -7.79
C PRO A 15 -33.83 18.00 -6.42
N ALA A 16 -34.27 19.27 -6.41
CA ALA A 16 -34.55 20.05 -5.23
C ALA A 16 -35.34 19.23 -4.20
N ASP A 17 -34.99 19.41 -2.93
CA ASP A 17 -35.65 18.76 -1.79
C ASP A 17 -37.16 18.71 -1.99
N PRO A 18 -37.81 17.53 -1.83
CA PRO A 18 -39.24 17.42 -2.04
C PRO A 18 -39.94 18.31 -1.01
N ALA A 19 -40.50 19.41 -1.50
CA ALA A 19 -41.35 20.31 -0.75
C ALA A 19 -42.31 19.49 0.12
N MET A 20 -42.30 19.76 1.43
CA MET A 20 -43.21 19.15 2.40
C MET A 20 -44.66 19.37 1.94
N VAL A 21 -45.25 18.35 1.32
CA VAL A 21 -46.66 18.38 0.93
C VAL A 21 -47.49 18.36 2.22
N LYS A 22 -48.07 19.52 2.55
CA LYS A 22 -49.00 19.71 3.67
C LYS A 22 -50.11 18.67 3.56
N GLY A 23 -50.13 17.70 4.48
CA GLY A 23 -51.12 16.62 4.53
C GLY A 23 -50.57 15.19 4.36
N LYS A 24 -49.31 14.99 3.95
CA LYS A 24 -48.67 13.67 4.01
C LYS A 24 -47.98 13.50 5.36
N ALA A 25 -48.74 13.10 6.39
CA ALA A 25 -48.14 12.72 7.66
C ALA A 25 -47.05 11.67 7.40
N PHE A 26 -45.87 11.84 8.01
CA PHE A 26 -44.74 10.92 7.97
C PHE A 26 -45.18 9.55 8.53
N ARG A 27 -45.84 8.76 7.69
CA ARG A 27 -46.21 7.38 8.04
C ARG A 27 -44.91 6.62 8.07
N LYS A 28 -44.46 6.32 9.29
CA LYS A 28 -43.37 5.41 9.67
C LYS A 28 -42.96 4.49 8.51
N GLN A 29 -41.99 4.91 7.69
CA GLN A 29 -41.44 4.12 6.57
C GLN A 29 -41.00 2.72 7.01
N TRP A 30 -40.57 2.58 8.26
CA TRP A 30 -40.21 1.29 8.87
C TRP A 30 -41.38 0.30 9.01
N LYS A 31 -42.63 0.78 8.99
CA LYS A 31 -43.83 -0.09 8.97
C LYS A 31 -44.15 -0.57 7.55
N GLU A 32 -43.89 0.22 6.50
CA GLU A 32 -44.07 -0.22 5.10
C GLU A 32 -42.96 -1.17 4.63
N ALA A 33 -41.75 -1.07 5.20
CA ALA A 33 -40.69 -2.06 5.01
C ALA A 33 -41.07 -3.47 5.51
N ARG A 34 -42.15 -3.59 6.31
CA ARG A 34 -42.72 -4.85 6.78
C ARG A 34 -43.86 -5.37 5.90
N LYS A 35 -43.91 -5.01 4.60
CA LYS A 35 -44.67 -5.85 3.65
C LYS A 35 -44.20 -7.30 3.86
N PRO A 36 -45.11 -8.27 4.02
CA PRO A 36 -44.70 -9.62 4.34
C PRO A 36 -43.78 -10.14 3.23
N LEU A 37 -42.53 -10.43 3.59
CA LEU A 37 -41.52 -11.14 2.78
C LEU A 37 -41.94 -12.59 2.45
N ARG A 38 -43.23 -12.90 2.58
CA ARG A 38 -43.86 -14.17 2.23
C ARG A 38 -44.58 -14.04 0.89
N LYS A 39 -43.84 -13.62 -0.15
CA LYS A 39 -44.17 -14.17 -1.47
C LYS A 39 -43.78 -15.65 -1.36
N ARG A 40 -44.77 -16.52 -1.12
CA ARG A 40 -44.59 -17.97 -1.29
C ARG A 40 -43.87 -18.15 -2.62
N ALA A 41 -42.76 -18.87 -2.63
CA ALA A 41 -42.11 -19.30 -3.86
C ALA A 41 -43.15 -20.13 -4.63
N SER A 42 -43.92 -19.48 -5.48
CA SER A 42 -44.96 -20.15 -6.24
C SER A 42 -44.26 -21.12 -7.19
N SER A 43 -44.82 -22.31 -7.35
CA SER A 43 -44.43 -23.28 -8.40
C SER A 43 -44.41 -22.71 -9.82
N ARG A 44 -44.96 -21.49 -10.02
CA ARG A 44 -44.85 -20.68 -11.24
C ARG A 44 -43.50 -20.02 -11.48
N VAL A 45 -42.60 -19.97 -10.49
CA VAL A 45 -41.21 -19.57 -10.74
C VAL A 45 -40.55 -20.76 -11.43
N LYS A 46 -40.54 -20.73 -12.78
CA LYS A 46 -39.87 -21.71 -13.62
C LYS A 46 -38.50 -22.02 -13.00
N SER A 47 -38.23 -23.28 -12.72
CA SER A 47 -36.89 -23.72 -12.31
C SER A 47 -35.90 -23.15 -13.31
N ALA A 48 -34.99 -22.29 -12.87
CA ALA A 48 -33.97 -21.74 -13.74
C ALA A 48 -33.28 -22.90 -14.46
N HIS A 49 -33.27 -22.85 -15.80
CA HIS A 49 -32.75 -23.92 -16.64
C HIS A 49 -31.32 -24.25 -16.18
N ARG A 50 -31.10 -25.47 -15.69
CA ARG A 50 -29.78 -25.91 -15.24
C ARG A 50 -28.89 -25.98 -16.47
N ALA A 51 -27.77 -25.26 -16.46
CA ALA A 51 -26.81 -25.27 -17.55
C ALA A 51 -26.35 -26.70 -17.87
N SER A 52 -26.15 -26.99 -19.15
CA SER A 52 -25.67 -28.30 -19.61
C SER A 52 -24.33 -28.65 -18.96
N PHE A 53 -24.00 -29.94 -18.89
CA PHE A 53 -22.70 -30.38 -18.40
C PHE A 53 -21.54 -29.76 -19.18
N GLU A 54 -21.70 -29.63 -20.51
CA GLU A 54 -20.71 -29.01 -21.39
C GLU A 54 -20.49 -27.53 -21.08
N ASP A 55 -21.56 -26.78 -20.82
CA ASP A 55 -21.47 -25.36 -20.48
C ASP A 55 -20.77 -25.16 -19.14
N ARG A 56 -21.05 -26.04 -18.16
CA ARG A 56 -20.35 -26.03 -16.86
C ARG A 56 -18.87 -26.34 -17.01
N GLN A 57 -18.50 -27.27 -17.90
CA GLN A 57 -17.11 -27.59 -18.22
C GLN A 57 -16.41 -26.38 -18.87
N LYS A 58 -17.04 -25.71 -19.84
CA LYS A 58 -16.49 -24.51 -20.50
C LYS A 58 -16.26 -23.38 -19.49
N GLN A 59 -17.28 -23.06 -18.68
CA GLN A 59 -17.17 -22.05 -17.62
C GLN A 59 -16.07 -22.38 -16.61
N LYS A 60 -15.92 -23.67 -16.24
CA LYS A 60 -14.83 -24.08 -15.34
C LYS A 60 -13.46 -23.83 -15.95
N ARG A 61 -13.25 -24.17 -17.23
CA ARG A 61 -11.98 -23.93 -17.95
C ARG A 61 -11.68 -22.44 -18.06
N GLU A 62 -12.66 -21.62 -18.39
CA GLU A 62 -12.52 -20.16 -18.45
C GLU A 62 -12.12 -19.57 -17.09
N LEU A 63 -12.79 -20.00 -16.02
CA LEU A 63 -12.45 -19.58 -14.65
C LEU A 63 -11.06 -20.04 -14.23
N GLU A 64 -10.64 -21.24 -14.61
CA GLU A 64 -9.28 -21.73 -14.33
C GLU A 64 -8.22 -20.90 -15.07
N GLN A 65 -8.46 -20.55 -16.34
CA GLN A 65 -7.57 -19.67 -17.10
C GLN A 65 -7.46 -18.28 -16.47
N VAL A 66 -8.58 -17.68 -16.04
CA VAL A 66 -8.58 -16.37 -15.37
C VAL A 66 -7.84 -16.45 -14.03
N LYS A 67 -8.04 -17.54 -13.27
CA LYS A 67 -7.33 -17.76 -12.00
C LYS A 67 -5.82 -17.94 -12.21
N ALA A 68 -5.40 -18.66 -13.25
CA ALA A 68 -3.99 -18.83 -13.58
C ALA A 68 -3.33 -17.48 -13.90
N LYS A 69 -3.91 -16.70 -14.81
CA LYS A 69 -3.45 -15.35 -15.16
C LYS A 69 -3.42 -14.42 -13.94
N SER A 70 -4.42 -14.50 -13.07
CA SER A 70 -4.45 -13.70 -11.84
C SER A 70 -3.29 -14.07 -10.90
N LYS A 71 -2.97 -15.37 -10.76
CA LYS A 71 -1.86 -15.84 -9.94
C LYS A 71 -0.51 -15.38 -10.50
N GLU A 72 -0.31 -15.48 -11.81
CA GLU A 72 0.91 -15.01 -12.49
C GLU A 72 1.14 -13.52 -12.21
N LEU A 73 0.14 -12.66 -12.45
CA LEU A 73 0.24 -11.22 -12.17
C LEU A 73 0.49 -10.92 -10.67
N GLN A 74 -0.06 -11.71 -9.76
CA GLN A 74 0.21 -11.57 -8.34
C GLN A 74 1.63 -11.98 -7.97
N GLN A 75 2.18 -13.03 -8.61
CA GLN A 75 3.56 -13.46 -8.41
C GLN A 75 4.53 -12.39 -8.90
N GLU A 76 4.33 -11.85 -10.10
CA GLU A 76 5.13 -10.74 -10.65
C GLU A 76 5.13 -9.53 -9.70
N LYS A 77 3.97 -9.13 -9.20
CA LYS A 77 3.87 -8.03 -8.21
C LYS A 77 4.67 -8.33 -6.93
N LYS A 78 4.63 -9.56 -6.43
CA LYS A 78 5.40 -9.98 -5.25
C LYS A 78 6.89 -9.95 -5.52
N GLU A 79 7.34 -10.39 -6.68
CA GLU A 79 8.75 -10.36 -7.07
C GLU A 79 9.27 -8.94 -7.19
N VAL A 80 8.53 -8.05 -7.86
CA VAL A 80 8.88 -6.63 -7.95
C VAL A 80 8.98 -6.00 -6.55
N LYS A 81 8.06 -6.33 -5.64
CA LYS A 81 8.11 -5.85 -4.25
C LYS A 81 9.35 -6.35 -3.52
N LYS A 82 9.71 -7.63 -3.67
CA LYS A 82 10.93 -8.21 -3.09
C LYS A 82 12.19 -7.53 -3.63
N LEU A 83 12.28 -7.32 -4.95
CA LEU A 83 13.41 -6.63 -5.57
C LEU A 83 13.56 -5.19 -5.07
N LYS A 84 12.44 -4.46 -4.95
CA LYS A 84 12.44 -3.11 -4.37
C LYS A 84 12.88 -3.09 -2.91
N ALA A 85 12.45 -4.07 -2.11
CA ALA A 85 12.87 -4.19 -0.72
C ALA A 85 14.38 -4.42 -0.60
N LYS A 86 14.94 -5.39 -1.35
CA LYS A 86 16.38 -5.66 -1.38
C LYS A 86 17.18 -4.41 -1.77
N LYS A 87 16.79 -3.71 -2.83
CA LYS A 87 17.45 -2.45 -3.26
C LYS A 87 17.38 -1.35 -2.18
N ARG A 88 16.29 -1.27 -1.40
CA ARG A 88 16.17 -0.30 -0.31
C ARG A 88 17.11 -0.65 0.84
N GLU A 89 17.19 -1.93 1.20
CA GLU A 89 18.09 -2.41 2.25
C GLU A 89 19.55 -2.20 1.87
N GLU A 90 19.95 -2.52 0.64
CA GLU A 90 21.29 -2.26 0.12
C GLU A 90 21.63 -0.77 0.15
N LYS A 91 20.70 0.09 -0.29
CA LYS A 91 20.88 1.56 -0.20
C LYS A 91 20.99 2.03 1.24
N LYS A 92 20.23 1.46 2.17
CA LYS A 92 20.29 1.81 3.60
C LYS A 92 21.65 1.42 4.18
N LYS A 93 22.10 0.18 3.95
CA LYS A 93 23.44 -0.28 4.36
C LYS A 93 24.54 0.60 3.78
N ARG A 94 24.48 0.92 2.48
CA ARG A 94 25.44 1.82 1.84
C ARG A 94 25.42 3.22 2.46
N LYS A 95 24.25 3.76 2.83
CA LYS A 95 24.15 5.05 3.52
C LYS A 95 24.72 4.98 4.93
N GLU A 96 24.47 3.91 5.67
CA GLU A 96 25.05 3.68 7.00
C GLU A 96 26.58 3.57 6.92
N GLU A 97 27.10 2.78 5.98
CA GLU A 97 28.55 2.68 5.71
C GLU A 97 29.15 4.02 5.30
N ASN A 98 28.48 4.76 4.42
CA ASN A 98 28.94 6.07 3.99
C ASN A 98 28.92 7.08 5.14
N ALA A 99 27.89 7.09 5.97
CA ALA A 99 27.81 7.98 7.15
C ALA A 99 28.93 7.67 8.15
N ILE A 100 29.26 6.40 8.35
CA ILE A 100 30.38 5.98 9.19
C ILE A 100 31.72 6.42 8.57
N LYS A 101 31.89 6.26 7.25
CA LYS A 101 33.12 6.64 6.53
C LYS A 101 33.30 8.15 6.40
N SER A 102 32.21 8.90 6.18
CA SER A 102 32.22 10.35 5.99
C SER A 102 32.21 11.14 7.29
N GLY A 103 32.09 10.48 8.45
CA GLY A 103 32.20 11.13 9.74
C GLY A 103 33.60 11.75 9.91
N GLN A 104 33.63 13.04 10.28
CA GLN A 104 34.86 13.79 10.57
C GLN A 104 35.71 13.13 11.66
N TYR A 105 35.06 12.45 12.62
CA TYR A 105 35.69 11.72 13.70
C TYR A 105 35.11 10.31 13.79
N GLN A 106 35.97 9.31 13.98
CA GLN A 106 35.59 7.92 14.15
C GLN A 106 35.97 7.45 15.55
N VAL A 107 35.00 6.89 16.29
CA VAL A 107 35.23 6.35 17.63
C VAL A 107 35.67 4.89 17.51
N ILE A 108 36.90 4.61 17.92
CA ILE A 108 37.47 3.26 17.90
C ILE A 108 37.10 2.55 19.21
N LYS A 109 36.18 1.58 19.13
CA LYS A 109 35.75 0.78 20.30
C LYS A 109 36.75 -0.30 20.72
N LYS A 110 37.56 -0.81 19.78
CA LYS A 110 38.52 -1.91 20.01
C LYS A 110 39.95 -1.41 19.80
N THR A 111 40.72 -1.28 20.87
CA THR A 111 42.05 -0.64 20.86
C THR A 111 43.22 -1.61 20.68
N GLU A 112 43.01 -2.92 20.82
CA GLU A 112 44.06 -3.96 20.79
C GLU A 112 44.96 -3.91 19.54
N LYS A 113 44.39 -3.57 18.39
CA LYS A 113 45.11 -3.55 17.10
C LYS A 113 45.79 -2.22 16.80
N VAL A 114 45.53 -1.17 17.59
CA VAL A 114 46.09 0.18 17.38
C VAL A 114 47.62 0.17 17.47
N ARG A 115 48.18 -0.70 18.33
CA ARG A 115 49.64 -0.85 18.47
C ARG A 115 50.33 -1.32 17.18
N LYS A 116 49.62 -2.07 16.34
CA LYS A 116 50.12 -2.60 15.06
C LYS A 116 49.97 -1.61 13.89
N TRP A 117 49.38 -0.43 14.11
CA TRP A 117 49.18 0.56 13.06
C TRP A 117 50.48 1.29 12.67
N HIS A 118 50.53 1.79 11.43
CA HIS A 118 51.61 2.64 10.95
C HIS A 118 51.77 3.91 11.82
N LYS A 119 53.00 4.44 11.92
CA LYS A 119 53.32 5.59 12.79
C LYS A 119 52.46 6.83 12.49
N ASN A 120 52.20 7.11 11.22
CA ASN A 120 51.40 8.28 10.82
C ASN A 120 49.91 8.12 11.19
N ALA A 121 49.36 6.91 11.09
CA ALA A 121 47.98 6.65 11.51
C ALA A 121 47.81 6.78 13.03
N ARG A 122 48.81 6.31 13.81
CA ARG A 122 48.82 6.49 15.27
C ARG A 122 48.85 7.95 15.70
N LYS A 123 49.56 8.82 14.96
CA LYS A 123 49.62 10.27 15.25
C LYS A 123 48.27 10.98 15.08
N MET A 124 47.37 10.46 14.26
CA MET A 124 46.03 11.03 14.06
C MET A 124 45.05 10.67 15.18
N LEU A 125 45.41 9.72 16.05
CA LEU A 125 44.57 9.32 17.17
C LEU A 125 44.76 10.27 18.35
N ARG A 126 43.65 10.74 18.93
CA ARG A 126 43.62 11.41 20.23
C ARG A 126 42.84 10.56 21.21
N THR A 127 43.44 10.29 22.37
CA THR A 127 42.76 9.64 23.49
C THR A 127 41.94 10.69 24.22
N MET A 128 40.61 10.52 24.26
CA MET A 128 39.68 11.43 24.92
C MET A 128 38.81 10.64 25.89
N GLY A 129 38.31 11.30 26.94
CA GLY A 129 37.35 10.68 27.87
C GLY A 129 35.98 10.42 27.21
N PRO A 130 35.16 9.50 27.74
CA PRO A 130 33.87 9.15 27.16
C PRO A 130 32.94 10.36 27.04
N GLU A 131 32.88 11.22 28.06
CA GLU A 131 32.06 12.43 28.05
C GLU A 131 32.47 13.43 26.94
N GLN A 132 33.76 13.55 26.67
CA GLN A 132 34.27 14.44 25.62
C GLN A 132 33.94 13.89 24.22
N ILE A 133 33.97 12.56 24.06
CA ILE A 133 33.58 11.88 22.82
C ILE A 133 32.09 12.12 22.55
N GLU A 134 31.24 11.97 23.57
CA GLU A 134 29.80 12.22 23.45
C GLU A 134 29.49 13.66 23.04
N ARG A 135 30.16 14.64 23.66
CA ARG A 135 30.03 16.06 23.27
C ARG A 135 30.44 16.31 21.81
N LEU A 136 31.52 15.69 21.33
CA LEU A 136 31.97 15.82 19.94
C LEU A 136 31.01 15.15 18.95
N VAL A 137 30.40 14.03 19.32
CA VAL A 137 29.39 13.36 18.50
C VAL A 137 28.11 14.21 18.43
N GLN A 138 27.65 14.76 19.57
CA GLN A 138 26.47 15.62 19.64
C GLN A 138 26.65 16.93 18.85
N LYS A 139 27.83 17.57 18.96
CA LYS A 139 28.12 18.83 18.26
C LYS A 139 28.18 18.67 16.73
N ASN A 140 28.48 17.48 16.23
CA ASN A 140 28.56 17.19 14.79
C ASN A 140 27.25 16.60 14.20
N GLN A 141 26.21 16.42 15.03
CA GLN A 141 24.88 15.97 14.57
C GLN A 141 23.95 17.11 14.15
N TYR A 142 24.32 18.37 14.40
CA TYR A 142 23.58 19.58 14.01
C TYR A 142 24.34 20.40 12.97
#